data_AF-A0AAP0N2M9-F1
#
_entry.id   AF-A0AAP0N2M9-F1
#
_cell.length_a   1.000
_cell.length_b   1.000
_cell.length_c   1.000
_cell.angle_alpha   90.00
_cell.angle_beta   90.00
_cell.angle_gamma   90.00
#
_symmetry.space_group_name_H-M   'P 1'
#
loop_
_entity.id
_entity.type
_entity.pdbx_description
1 polymer ?
#
loop_
_entity_poly.entity_id
_entity_poly.type
_entity_poly.pdbx_seq_one_letter_code
_entity_poly.pdbx_strand_id
1 'polypeptide(L)' 'MGFTEKEEPLVKESWEVLKQYIPQQSVHFFTLILEIAPGAKSMFSYLKDSDEIPQNNPKLKAHAVKKYIKFYFC' A
#
# COMPACT_ATOMS: atom_id res chain seq x y z
N MET A 1 20.91 13.23 -2.75
CA MET A 1 19.54 13.72 -2.54
C MET A 1 18.98 12.98 -1.35
N GLY A 2 18.72 13.69 -0.25
CA GLY A 2 18.16 13.14 0.98
C GLY A 2 17.03 14.06 1.43
N PHE A 3 16.12 13.52 2.25
CA PHE A 3 15.02 14.27 2.85
C PHE A 3 15.52 15.57 3.49
N THR A 4 14.83 16.68 3.22
CA THR A 4 15.12 17.97 3.85
C THR A 4 14.43 18.06 5.20
N GLU A 5 14.95 18.90 6.10
CA GLU A 5 14.37 19.15 7.44
C GLU A 5 12.93 19.69 7.40
N LYS A 6 12.49 20.22 6.25
CA LYS A 6 11.12 20.72 6.04
C LYS A 6 10.17 19.64 5.53
N GLU A 7 10.68 18.60 4.86
CA GLU A 7 9.86 17.50 4.33
C GLU A 7 9.60 16.45 5.41
N GLU A 8 10.56 16.19 6.30
CA GLU A 8 10.41 15.25 7.41
C GLU A 8 9.18 15.53 8.30
N PRO A 9 8.91 16.76 8.79
CA PRO A 9 7.72 17.03 9.60
C PRO A 9 6.42 16.84 8.81
N LEU A 10 6.39 17.21 7.53
CA LEU A 10 5.20 17.04 6.68
C LEU A 10 4.84 15.56 6.48
N VAL A 11 5.86 14.71 6.30
CA VAL A 11 5.65 13.25 6.19
C VAL A 11 5.15 12.69 7.52
N LYS A 12 5.69 13.13 8.66
CA LYS A 12 5.23 12.70 9.99
C LYS A 12 3.79 13.11 10.25
N GLU A 13 3.42 14.36 9.97
CA GLU A 13 2.05 14.85 10.15
C GLU A 13 1.05 14.10 9.26
N SER A 14 1.41 13.87 8.00
CA SER A 14 0.58 13.08 7.07
C SER A 14 0.42 11.64 7.56
N TRP A 15 1.48 11.04 8.11
CA TRP A 15 1.45 9.69 8.66
C TRP A 15 0.53 9.56 9.88
N GLU A 16 0.49 10.56 10.77
CA GLU A 16 -0.39 10.55 11.94
C GLU A 16 -1.87 10.45 11.58
N VAL A 17 -2.27 11.01 10.43
CA VAL A 17 -3.62 10.87 9.87
C VAL A 17 -3.80 9.51 9.20
N LEU A 18 -2.85 9.13 8.33
CA LEU A 18 -2.95 7.91 7.52
C LEU A 18 -2.91 6.62 8.37
N LYS A 19 -2.20 6.63 9.50
CA LYS A 19 -2.04 5.45 10.34
C LYS A 19 -3.37 4.91 10.90
N GLN A 20 -4.37 5.78 11.06
CA GLN A 20 -5.69 5.42 11.58
C GLN A 20 -6.49 4.55 10.58
N TYR A 21 -6.16 4.63 9.29
CA TYR A 21 -6.89 4.00 8.20
C TYR A 21 -6.04 2.98 7.44
N ILE A 22 -4.91 2.53 7.99
CA ILE A 22 -3.96 1.62 7.31
C ILE A 22 -4.65 0.42 6.66
N PRO A 23 -5.57 -0.33 7.30
CA PRO A 23 -6.17 -1.50 6.67
C PRO A 23 -6.97 -1.17 5.41
N GLN A 24 -7.62 0.00 5.37
CA GLN A 24 -8.46 0.44 4.25
C GLN A 24 -7.60 1.10 3.17
N GLN A 25 -6.70 1.99 3.57
CA GLN A 25 -5.84 2.75 2.66
C GLN A 25 -4.81 1.87 1.96
N SER A 26 -4.25 0.89 2.67
CA SER A 26 -3.29 -0.06 2.07
C SER A 26 -3.95 -0.89 0.97
N VAL A 27 -5.16 -1.39 1.20
CA VAL A 27 -5.90 -2.14 0.18
C VAL A 27 -6.25 -1.25 -1.00
N HIS A 28 -6.76 -0.04 -0.75
CA HIS A 28 -7.10 0.91 -1.81
C HIS A 28 -5.88 1.26 -2.67
N PHE A 29 -4.72 1.51 -2.05
CA PHE A 29 -3.46 1.79 -2.75
C PHE A 29 -3.05 0.65 -3.70
N PHE A 30 -3.07 -0.60 -3.23
CA PHE A 30 -2.73 -1.74 -4.08
C PHE A 30 -3.78 -2.01 -5.15
N THR A 31 -5.06 -1.78 -4.88
CA THR A 31 -6.11 -1.85 -5.90
C THR A 31 -5.87 -0.84 -7.01
N LEU A 32 -5.59 0.43 -6.68
CA LEU A 32 -5.28 1.47 -7.66
C LEU A 32 -4.06 1.11 -8.52
N ILE A 33 -3.00 0.57 -7.92
CA ILE A 33 -1.82 0.11 -8.67
C ILE A 33 -2.20 -0.98 -9.68
N LEU A 34 -3.02 -1.95 -9.27
CA LEU A 34 -3.43 -3.06 -10.13
C LEU A 34 -4.44 -2.63 -11.21
N GLU A 35 -5.24 -1.59 -10.96
CA GLU A 35 -6.10 -0.96 -11.96
C GLU A 35 -5.29 -0.22 -13.02
N ILE A 36 -4.27 0.55 -12.62
CA ILE A 36 -3.39 1.30 -13.54
C ILE A 36 -2.46 0.34 -14.30
N ALA A 37 -1.91 -0.66 -13.60
CA ALA A 37 -0.93 -1.60 -14.12
C ALA A 37 -1.38 -3.04 -13.85
N PRO A 38 -2.29 -3.60 -14.68
CA PRO A 38 -2.80 -4.96 -14.50
C PRO A 38 -1.69 -6.03 -14.59
N GLY A 39 -0.59 -5.74 -15.30
CA GLY A 39 0.59 -6.60 -15.35
C GLY A 39 1.29 -6.78 -14.00
N ALA A 40 1.08 -5.90 -13.02
CA ALA A 40 1.60 -6.08 -11.68
C ALA A 40 0.92 -7.25 -10.94
N LYS A 41 -0.27 -7.70 -11.37
CA LYS A 41 -0.95 -8.88 -10.78
C LYS A 41 -0.05 -10.12 -10.78
N SER A 42 0.73 -10.33 -11.85
CA SER A 42 1.62 -11.50 -11.97
C SER A 42 2.82 -11.45 -11.02
N MET A 43 3.14 -10.29 -10.45
CA MET A 43 4.19 -10.14 -9.43
C MET A 43 3.72 -10.65 -8.06
N PHE A 44 2.40 -10.78 -7.86
CA PHE A 44 1.81 -11.32 -6.65
C PHE A 44 1.37 -12.76 -6.92
N SER A 45 2.11 -13.72 -6.37
CA SER A 45 1.81 -15.15 -6.53
C SER A 45 0.40 -15.55 -6.08
N TYR A 46 -0.22 -14.78 -5.18
CA TYR A 46 -1.57 -14.99 -4.68
C TYR A 46 -2.67 -14.27 -5.49
N LEU A 47 -2.31 -13.47 -6.50
CA LEU A 47 -3.24 -12.81 -7.44
C LEU A 47 -3.12 -13.34 -8.87
N LYS A 48 -2.14 -14.21 -9.15
CA LYS A 48 -1.82 -14.69 -10.49
C LYS A 48 -3.01 -15.38 -11.19
N ASP A 49 -3.84 -16.09 -10.41
CA ASP A 49 -4.95 -16.91 -10.91
C ASP A 49 -6.33 -16.42 -10.41
N SER A 50 -6.40 -15.20 -9.90
CA SER A 50 -7.63 -14.64 -9.30
C SER A 50 -8.15 -13.47 -10.13
N ASP A 51 -9.36 -13.65 -10.66
CA ASP A 51 -10.16 -12.57 -11.27
C ASP A 51 -10.86 -11.68 -10.23
N GLU A 52 -10.77 -12.04 -8.94
CA GLU A 52 -11.46 -11.31 -7.88
C GLU A 52 -10.83 -9.95 -7.62
N ILE A 53 -11.71 -9.00 -7.26
CA ILE A 53 -11.31 -7.68 -6.81
C ILE A 53 -10.41 -7.86 -5.57
N PRO A 54 -9.18 -7.33 -5.58
CA PRO A 54 -8.18 -7.61 -4.55
C PRO A 54 -8.62 -7.23 -3.12
N GLN A 55 -9.66 -6.39 -2.99
CA GLN A 55 -10.25 -5.93 -1.72
C GLN A 55 -10.71 -7.05 -0.78
N ASN A 56 -11.14 -8.20 -1.29
CA ASN A 56 -11.62 -9.29 -0.45
C ASN A 56 -10.55 -10.33 -0.11
N ASN A 57 -9.33 -10.20 -0.65
CA ASN A 57 -8.28 -11.18 -0.42
C ASN A 57 -7.53 -10.93 0.92
N PRO A 58 -7.66 -11.80 1.94
CA PRO A 58 -7.01 -11.62 3.23
C PRO A 58 -5.47 -11.65 3.14
N LYS A 59 -4.90 -12.36 2.16
CA LYS A 59 -3.45 -12.41 1.93
C LYS A 59 -2.94 -11.06 1.39
N LEU A 60 -3.70 -10.41 0.51
CA LEU A 60 -3.36 -9.07 0.05
C LEU A 60 -3.45 -8.07 1.19
N LYS A 61 -4.50 -8.11 2.02
CA LYS A 61 -4.62 -7.21 3.19
C LYS A 61 -3.38 -7.28 4.09
N ALA A 62 -2.96 -8.49 4.45
CA ALA A 62 -1.78 -8.68 5.28
C ALA A 62 -0.49 -8.17 4.61
N HIS A 63 -0.31 -8.41 3.31
CA HIS A 63 0.85 -7.93 2.55
C HIS A 63 0.84 -6.40 2.39
N ALA A 64 -0.30 -5.83 2.03
CA ALA A 64 -0.51 -4.42 1.80
C ALA A 64 -0.24 -3.63 3.07
N VAL A 65 -0.81 -4.03 4.22
CA VAL A 65 -0.54 -3.40 5.51
C VAL A 65 0.95 -3.43 5.85
N LYS A 66 1.60 -4.59 5.70
CA LYS A 66 3.03 -4.76 6.00
C LYS A 66 3.91 -3.87 5.11
N LYS A 67 3.62 -3.78 3.81
CA LYS A 67 4.36 -2.95 2.86
C LYS A 67 4.08 -1.47 3.06
N TYR A 68 2.82 -1.11 3.33
CA TYR A 68 2.40 0.26 3.58
C TYR A 68 3.08 0.83 4.82
N ILE A 69 3.13 0.08 5.93
CA ILE A 69 3.86 0.51 7.14
C ILE A 69 5.36 0.64 6.84
N LYS A 70 5.95 -0.30 6.09
CA LYS A 70 7.39 -0.26 5.76
C LYS A 70 7.76 0.90 4.84
N PHE A 71 6.82 1.43 4.05
CA PHE A 71 7.05 2.59 3.18
C PHE A 71 7.31 3.89 3.96
N TYR A 72 6.78 4.00 5.19
CA TYR A 72 6.92 5.21 6.03
C TYR A 72 7.98 5.10 7.13
N PHE A 73 8.56 3.91 7.32
CA PHE A 73 9.61 3.65 8.33
C PHE A 73 11.03 3.51 7.71
N CYS A 74 11.19 3.81 6.42
CA CYS A 74 12.46 3.70 5.70
C CYS A 74 13.11 5.07 5.48
#